data_AF-A0A7K4GX33-F1
#
_entry.id   AF-A0A7K4GX33-F1
#
_cell.length_a   1.000
_cell.length_b   1.000
_cell.length_c   1.000
_cell.angle_alpha   90.00
_cell.angle_beta   90.00
_cell.angle_gamma   90.00
#
_symmetry.space_group_name_H-M   'P 1'
#
loop_
_entity.id
_entity.type
_entity.pdbx_description
1 polymer ?
#
loop_
_entity_poly.entity_id
_entity_poly.type
_entity_poly.pdbx_seq_one_letter_code
_entity_poly.pdbx_strand_id
1 'polypeptide(L)'
;MVLVFTWIKKELMYLKDSFFEIIKGLILVILASAGLGCALFIRYLGFNGTIITLFGIITEIISLLLCYFLFREYLKTEEKSEPSKSKGKQQ
;
A
#
# COMPACT_ATOMS: atom_id res chain seq x y z
N MET A 1 -20.13 -0.76 -29.53
CA MET A 1 -19.20 -1.85 -29.17
C MET A 1 -17.74 -1.39 -29.19
N VAL A 2 -17.25 -0.81 -30.30
CA VAL A 2 -15.86 -0.30 -30.42
C VAL A 2 -15.52 0.76 -29.37
N LEU A 3 -16.42 1.72 -29.11
CA LEU A 3 -16.22 2.77 -28.10
C LEU A 3 -16.01 2.21 -26.68
N VAL A 4 -16.79 1.20 -26.29
CA VAL A 4 -16.69 0.54 -24.98
C VAL A 4 -15.34 -0.18 -24.84
N PHE A 5 -14.89 -0.85 -25.90
CA PHE A 5 -13.58 -1.51 -25.93
C PHE A 5 -12.41 -0.53 -25.82
N THR A 6 -12.55 0.65 -26.42
CA THR A 6 -11.53 1.71 -26.36
C THR A 6 -11.47 2.33 -24.96
N TRP A 7 -12.64 2.52 -24.34
CA TRP A 7 -12.77 2.99 -22.96
C TRP A 7 -12.16 2.02 -21.95
N ILE A 8 -12.51 0.73 -22.06
CA ILE A 8 -11.92 -0.33 -21.22
C ILE A 8 -10.40 -0.39 -21.39
N LYS A 9 -9.89 -0.34 -22.63
CA LYS A 9 -8.43 -0.31 -22.87
C LYS A 9 -7.75 0.88 -22.20
N LYS A 10 -8.41 2.06 -22.24
CA LYS A 10 -7.89 3.28 -21.64
C LYS A 10 -7.83 3.17 -20.11
N GLU A 11 -8.90 2.71 -19.48
CA GLU A 11 -8.95 2.45 -18.04
C GLU A 11 -7.93 1.38 -17.60
N LEU A 12 -7.78 0.32 -18.39
CA LEU A 12 -6.81 -0.75 -18.10
C LEU A 12 -5.36 -0.26 -18.22
N MET A 13 -5.10 0.69 -19.12
CA MET A 13 -3.80 1.35 -19.24
C MET A 13 -3.53 2.29 -18.04
N TYR A 14 -4.54 3.04 -17.59
CA TYR A 14 -4.46 3.83 -16.36
C TYR A 14 -4.22 2.98 -15.11
N LEU A 15 -4.92 1.85 -14.97
CA LEU A 15 -4.69 0.91 -13.87
C LEU A 15 -3.26 0.34 -13.90
N LYS A 16 -2.72 0.12 -15.09
CA LYS A 16 -1.35 -0.36 -15.26
C LYS A 16 -0.32 0.69 -14.85
N ASP A 17 -0.56 1.96 -15.16
CA ASP A 17 0.31 3.07 -14.74
C ASP A 17 0.29 3.27 -13.22
N SER A 18 -0.87 3.17 -12.58
CA SER A 18 -1.03 3.27 -11.11
C SER A 18 -0.86 1.94 -10.36
N PHE A 19 -0.42 0.87 -11.04
CA PHE A 19 -0.31 -0.47 -10.44
C PHE A 19 0.59 -0.49 -9.20
N PHE A 20 1.68 0.29 -9.20
CA PHE A 20 2.56 0.41 -8.04
C PHE A 20 1.89 1.11 -6.85
N GLU A 21 1.04 2.11 -7.09
CA GLU A 21 0.29 2.80 -6.04
C GLU A 21 -0.79 1.88 -5.44
N ILE A 22 -1.44 1.09 -6.30
CA ILE A 22 -2.43 0.08 -5.89
C ILE A 22 -1.78 -0.97 -4.98
N ILE A 23 -0.58 -1.46 -5.34
CA ILE A 23 0.17 -2.41 -4.49
C ILE A 23 0.52 -1.76 -3.14
N LYS A 24 0.99 -0.51 -3.13
CA LYS A 24 1.31 0.20 -1.89
C LYS A 24 0.07 0.34 -1.00
N GLY A 25 -1.08 0.68 -1.57
CA GLY A 25 -2.36 0.73 -0.86
C GLY A 25 -2.77 -0.63 -0.30
N LEU A 26 -2.62 -1.71 -1.07
CA LEU A 26 -2.90 -3.07 -0.62
C LEU A 26 -2.02 -3.47 0.57
N ILE A 27 -0.73 -3.13 0.54
CA ILE A 27 0.21 -3.39 1.64
C ILE A 27 -0.26 -2.68 2.91
N LEU A 28 -0.71 -1.42 2.82
CA LEU A 28 -1.23 -0.68 3.98
C LEU A 28 -2.48 -1.34 4.58
N VAL A 29 -3.40 -1.86 3.75
CA VAL A 29 -4.59 -2.57 4.22
C VAL A 29 -4.22 -3.86 4.96
N ILE A 30 -3.26 -4.61 4.43
CA ILE A 30 -2.75 -5.84 5.07
C ILE A 30 -2.11 -5.49 6.42
N LEU A 31 -1.27 -4.44 6.47
CA LEU A 31 -0.62 -3.99 7.69
C LEU A 31 -1.63 -3.53 8.75
N ALA A 32 -2.63 -2.75 8.35
CA ALA A 32 -3.68 -2.25 9.24
C ALA A 32 -4.58 -3.38 9.80
N SER A 33 -4.68 -4.51 9.10
CA SER A 33 -5.44 -5.68 9.53
C SER A 33 -4.56 -6.81 10.11
N ALA A 34 -3.24 -6.64 10.14
CA ALA A 34 -2.29 -7.68 10.55
C ALA A 34 -2.49 -8.11 12.01
N GLY A 35 -2.74 -7.16 12.93
CA GLY A 35 -3.04 -7.46 14.33
C GLY A 35 -4.28 -8.34 14.50
N LEU A 36 -5.34 -8.06 13.73
CA LEU A 36 -6.57 -8.86 13.72
C LEU A 36 -6.30 -10.27 13.19
N GLY A 37 -5.59 -10.38 12.07
CA GLY A 37 -5.22 -11.68 11.49
C GLY A 37 -4.36 -12.51 12.45
N CYS A 38 -3.38 -11.89 13.10
CA CYS A 38 -2.52 -12.50 14.10
C CYS A 38 -3.34 -13.00 15.30
N ALA A 39 -4.26 -12.17 15.82
CA ALA A 39 -5.11 -12.54 16.94
C ALA A 39 -6.03 -13.73 16.62
N LEU A 40 -6.64 -13.76 15.43
CA LEU A 40 -7.46 -14.88 14.98
C LEU A 40 -6.63 -16.16 14.82
N PHE A 41 -5.43 -16.07 14.24
CA PHE A 41 -4.55 -17.22 14.05
C PHE A 41 -4.09 -17.82 15.38
N ILE A 42 -3.65 -16.99 16.33
CA ILE A 42 -3.22 -17.44 17.65
C ILE A 42 -4.39 -18.00 18.45
N ARG A 43 -5.58 -17.40 18.33
CA ARG A 43 -6.80 -17.93 18.95
C ARG A 43 -7.20 -19.28 18.37
N TYR A 44 -7.05 -19.47 17.06
CA TYR A 44 -7.29 -20.76 16.41
C TYR A 44 -6.38 -21.86 16.96
N LEU A 45 -5.14 -21.52 17.35
CA LEU A 45 -4.21 -22.44 18.00
C LEU A 45 -4.54 -22.73 19.49
N GLY A 46 -5.60 -22.12 20.03
CA GLY A 46 -6.07 -22.40 21.40
C GLY A 46 -5.34 -21.65 22.52
N PHE A 47 -4.52 -20.63 22.19
CA PHE A 47 -3.84 -19.81 23.20
C PHE A 47 -4.80 -18.86 23.94
N ASN A 48 -4.41 -18.45 25.15
CA ASN A 48 -5.18 -17.54 25.98
C ASN A 48 -5.12 -16.09 25.50
N GLY A 49 -6.00 -15.25 26.05
CA GLY A 49 -6.08 -13.82 25.73
C GLY A 49 -4.77 -13.07 25.97
N THR A 50 -4.02 -13.39 27.02
CA THR A 50 -2.75 -12.73 27.36
C THR A 50 -1.69 -12.92 26.28
N ILE A 51 -1.54 -14.14 25.77
CA ILE A 51 -0.59 -14.46 24.69
C ILE A 51 -1.01 -13.76 23.40
N ILE A 52 -2.32 -13.79 23.08
CA ILE A 52 -2.88 -13.08 21.93
C ILE A 52 -2.58 -11.58 22.02
N THR A 53 -2.79 -10.95 23.18
CA THR A 53 -2.50 -9.53 23.38
C THR A 53 -1.02 -9.22 23.24
N LEU A 54 -0.14 -10.05 23.82
CA LEU A 54 1.30 -9.83 23.75
C LEU A 54 1.82 -9.89 22.30
N PHE A 55 1.44 -10.93 21.56
CA PHE A 55 1.80 -11.04 20.14
C PHE A 55 1.11 -9.98 19.27
N GLY A 56 -0.13 -9.61 19.61
CA GLY A 56 -0.86 -8.52 18.94
C GLY A 56 -0.13 -7.19 19.06
N ILE A 57 0.31 -6.81 20.27
CA ILE A 57 1.09 -5.58 20.49
C ILE A 57 2.40 -5.59 19.68
N ILE A 58 3.12 -6.71 19.69
CA ILE A 58 4.37 -6.85 18.92
C ILE A 58 4.09 -6.69 17.42
N THR A 59 3.01 -7.32 16.92
CA THR A 59 2.58 -7.24 15.52
C THR A 59 2.24 -5.80 15.13
N GLU A 60 1.56 -5.07 16.01
CA GLU A 60 1.16 -3.68 15.76
C GLU A 60 2.37 -2.74 15.74
N ILE A 61 3.33 -2.93 16.65
CA ILE A 61 4.58 -2.15 16.65
C ILE A 61 5.34 -2.35 15.34
N ILE A 62 5.48 -3.59 14.87
CA ILE A 62 6.13 -3.89 13.59
C ILE A 62 5.36 -3.25 12.43
N SER A 63 4.03 -3.34 12.45
CA SER A 63 3.17 -2.76 11.43
C SER A 63 3.31 -1.23 11.38
N LEU A 64 3.37 -0.55 12.53
CA LEU A 64 3.60 0.88 12.61
C LEU A 64 4.98 1.28 12.07
N LEU A 65 6.03 0.52 12.40
CA LEU A 65 7.38 0.76 11.88
C LEU A 65 7.40 0.65 10.34
N LEU A 66 6.81 -0.41 9.80
CA LEU A 66 6.73 -0.62 8.35
C LEU A 66 5.87 0.45 7.66
N CYS A 67 4.73 0.83 8.24
CA CYS A 67 3.93 1.98 7.79
C CYS A 67 4.77 3.25 7.75
N TYR A 68 5.53 3.54 8.80
CA TYR A 68 6.39 4.73 8.86
C TYR A 68 7.43 4.75 7.74
N PHE A 69 8.09 3.62 7.45
CA PHE A 69 9.03 3.53 6.34
C PHE A 69 8.36 3.72 4.97
N LEU A 70 7.20 3.11 4.76
CA LEU A 70 6.42 3.26 3.52
C LEU A 70 5.98 4.72 3.31
N PHE A 71 5.44 5.37 4.35
CA PHE A 71 5.07 6.78 4.29
C PHE A 71 6.28 7.69 4.10
N ARG A 72 7.41 7.39 4.74
CA ARG A 72 8.65 8.16 4.56
C ARG A 72 9.18 8.08 3.13
N GLU A 73 9.10 6.90 2.50
CA GLU A 73 9.44 6.75 1.08
C GLU A 73 8.48 7.56 0.21
N TYR A 74 7.18 7.49 0.49
CA TYR A 74 6.15 8.22 -0.26
C TYR A 74 6.37 9.74 -0.19
N LEU A 75 6.57 10.29 1.01
CA LEU A 75 6.83 11.72 1.21
C LEU A 75 8.13 12.19 0.54
N LYS A 76 9.18 11.35 0.51
CA LYS A 76 10.42 11.65 -0.21
C LYS A 76 10.28 11.59 -1.74
N THR A 77 9.31 10.83 -2.25
CA THR A 77 9.03 10.76 -3.68
C THR A 77 8.34 12.02 -4.18
N GLU A 78 7.45 12.64 -3.38
CA GLU A 78 6.78 13.89 -3.77
C GLU A 78 7.76 15.06 -3.98
N GLU A 79 8.85 15.15 -3.20
CA GLU A 79 9.91 16.16 -3.41
C GLU A 79 10.67 16.01 -4.74
N LYS A 80 10.64 14.82 -5.37
CA LYS A 80 11.32 14.57 -6.66
C LYS A 80 10.41 14.73 -7.87
N SER A 81 9.10 14.88 -7.68
CA SER A 81 8.11 14.96 -8.75
C SER A 81 7.60 16.37 -8.99
N GLU A 82 8.44 17.40 -8.85
CA GLU A 82 8.21 18.60 -9.65
C GLU A 82 8.46 18.25 -11.12
N PRO A 83 7.44 18.32 -12.00
CA PRO A 83 7.68 18.17 -13.42
C PRO A 83 8.47 19.40 -13.85
N SER A 84 9.68 19.21 -14.34
CA SER A 84 10.36 20.20 -15.17
C SER A 84 9.59 20.35 -16.49
N LYS A 85 8.45 21.05 -16.41
CA LYS A 85 7.82 21.62 -17.59
C LYS A 85 8.74 22.70 -18.14
N SER A 86 9.05 22.55 -19.42
CA SER A 86 9.68 23.54 -20.32
C SER A 86 11.21 23.51 -20.41
N LYS A 87 11.71 22.83 -21.45
CA LYS A 87 12.17 23.55 -22.66
C LYS A 87 12.36 22.58 -23.82
N GLY A 88 11.32 22.45 -24.64
CA GLY A 88 11.53 22.37 -26.08
C GLY A 88 11.65 23.80 -26.61
N LYS A 89 12.81 24.15 -27.18
CA LYS A 89 13.03 25.15 -28.25
C LYS A 89 14.52 25.08 -28.63
N GLN A 90 14.80 24.43 -29.76
CA GLN A 90 15.26 25.09 -30.99
C GLN A 90 16.68 25.67 -30.88
N GLN A 91 17.68 24.88 -31.31
CA GLN A 91 18.56 25.22 -32.44
C GLN A 91 19.37 23.98 -32.83
#